data_AF-A0A1F9E156-F1
#
_entry.id   AF-A0A1F9E156-F1
#
_cell.length_a   1.000
_cell.length_b   1.000
_cell.length_c   1.000
_cell.angle_alpha   90.00
_cell.angle_beta   90.00
_cell.angle_gamma   90.00
#
_symmetry.space_group_name_H-M   'P 1'
#
loop_
_entity.id
_entity.type
_entity.pdbx_description
1 polymer ?
#
loop_
_entity_poly.entity_id
_entity_poly.type
_entity_poly.pdbx_seq_one_letter_code
_entity_poly.pdbx_strand_id
1 'polypeptide(L)'
;MAGTAYHVPGKDANKTVCGRPIEVNGRPQVLLTTNVGGKKATTVCGRCKALKAGQARTEKIQKKHERIRAAGKSPIAEPLKDVRKLNKAIKRQPALAILGEKMPHHLQVTFKGVTTSAKVLHDPKDPAVHGRIMLLEPDGTPYGDSYGSPSRAGKAIAGREIDGWTFWSYLKANGELEKIDALRKEVA
;
A
#
# COMPACT_ATOMS: atom_id res chain seq x y z
N MET A 1 18.35 -67.54 0.29
CA MET A 1 18.27 -66.66 1.48
C MET A 1 17.18 -65.62 1.24
N ALA A 2 16.49 -65.26 2.31
CA ALA A 2 15.14 -64.71 2.32
C ALA A 2 15.02 -63.24 1.84
N GLY A 3 13.92 -62.97 1.12
CA GLY A 3 12.94 -61.92 1.42
C GLY A 3 13.34 -60.45 1.24
N THR A 4 12.70 -59.80 0.28
CA THR A 4 11.87 -58.62 0.58
C THR A 4 10.93 -58.37 -0.59
N ALA A 5 9.65 -58.65 -0.35
CA ALA A 5 8.57 -58.36 -1.27
C ALA A 5 8.52 -56.85 -1.51
N TYR A 6 8.66 -56.43 -2.76
CA TYR A 6 8.43 -55.04 -3.13
C TYR A 6 6.97 -54.71 -2.86
N HIS A 7 6.75 -53.66 -2.08
CA HIS A 7 5.43 -53.14 -1.78
C HIS A 7 4.77 -52.67 -3.08
N VAL A 8 3.87 -53.48 -3.64
CA VAL A 8 2.96 -53.05 -4.70
C VAL A 8 1.79 -52.39 -3.99
N PRO A 9 1.62 -51.06 -4.06
CA PRO A 9 0.49 -50.42 -3.40
C PRO A 9 -0.81 -50.86 -4.07
N GLY A 10 -1.77 -51.27 -3.23
CA GLY A 10 -3.15 -51.55 -3.63
C GLY A 10 -3.80 -50.36 -4.32
N LYS A 11 -4.89 -50.65 -5.05
CA LYS A 11 -5.56 -49.79 -6.05
C LYS A 11 -6.00 -48.38 -5.61
N ASP A 12 -5.78 -47.95 -4.37
CA ASP A 12 -6.29 -46.65 -3.88
C ASP A 12 -5.27 -45.75 -3.15
N ALA A 13 -3.96 -46.05 -3.16
CA ALA A 13 -2.99 -45.23 -2.41
C ALA A 13 -1.68 -44.97 -3.18
N ASN A 14 -1.72 -43.98 -4.07
CA ASN A 14 -0.65 -43.02 -4.39
C ASN A 14 -0.80 -42.56 -5.84
N LYS A 15 -1.43 -41.41 -6.05
CA LYS A 15 -1.21 -40.63 -7.27
C LYS A 15 0.22 -40.12 -7.22
N THR A 16 1.19 -40.92 -7.67
CA THR A 16 2.60 -40.56 -7.77
C THR A 16 2.76 -39.33 -8.66
N VAL A 17 3.00 -38.18 -8.04
CA VAL A 17 3.11 -36.89 -8.73
C VAL A 17 4.48 -36.81 -9.40
N CYS A 18 4.52 -36.80 -10.73
CA CYS A 18 5.74 -36.61 -11.49
C CYS A 18 6.47 -35.32 -11.08
N GLY A 19 7.78 -35.40 -10.84
CA GLY A 19 8.64 -34.22 -10.61
C GLY A 19 8.86 -33.80 -9.16
N ARG A 20 8.36 -34.54 -8.16
CA ARG A 20 8.87 -34.40 -6.78
C ARG A 20 10.19 -35.16 -6.64
N PRO A 21 11.26 -34.55 -6.06
CA PRO A 21 12.45 -35.29 -5.68
C PRO A 21 12.05 -36.31 -4.61
N ILE A 22 12.42 -37.56 -4.82
CA ILE A 22 12.39 -38.59 -3.79
C ILE A 22 13.83 -38.96 -3.46
N GLU A 23 14.12 -39.18 -2.19
CA GLU A 23 15.41 -39.75 -1.79
C GLU A 23 15.33 -41.27 -1.89
N VAL A 24 16.19 -41.83 -2.73
CA VAL A 24 16.42 -43.28 -2.80
C VAL A 24 17.87 -43.49 -2.42
N ASN A 25 18.12 -44.17 -1.30
CA ASN A 25 19.46 -44.40 -0.75
C ASN A 25 20.31 -43.13 -0.59
N GLY A 26 19.73 -42.05 -0.04
CA GLY A 26 20.46 -40.80 0.26
C GLY A 26 20.86 -39.98 -0.98
N ARG A 27 20.29 -40.28 -2.16
CA ARG A 27 20.49 -39.50 -3.38
C ARG A 27 19.14 -39.05 -3.96
N PRO A 28 19.01 -37.78 -4.35
CA PRO A 28 17.77 -37.28 -4.92
C PRO A 28 17.55 -37.87 -6.32
N GLN A 29 16.49 -38.65 -6.48
CA GLN A 29 16.02 -39.16 -7.77
C GLN A 29 14.66 -38.56 -8.12
N VAL A 30 14.39 -38.41 -9.42
CA VAL A 30 13.10 -37.97 -9.94
C VAL A 30 12.44 -39.16 -10.60
N LEU A 31 11.29 -39.59 -10.08
CA LEU A 31 10.46 -40.62 -10.72
C LEU A 31 9.91 -40.08 -12.04
N LEU A 32 10.47 -40.57 -13.15
CA LEU A 32 9.90 -40.42 -14.49
C LEU A 32 8.99 -41.63 -14.71
N THR A 33 7.67 -41.43 -14.73
CA THR A 33 6.73 -42.46 -15.17
C THR A 33 6.95 -42.69 -16.67
N THR A 34 7.72 -43.71 -17.04
CA THR A 34 7.73 -44.22 -18.41
C THR A 34 6.55 -45.17 -18.56
N ASN A 35 5.56 -44.79 -19.37
CA ASN A 35 4.50 -45.71 -19.79
C ASN A 35 5.15 -46.99 -20.35
N VAL A 36 4.75 -48.15 -19.84
CA VAL A 36 5.34 -49.47 -20.21
C VAL A 36 4.90 -49.92 -21.62
N GLY A 37 4.19 -49.08 -22.38
CA GLY A 37 3.88 -49.32 -23.79
C GLY A 37 3.96 -48.04 -24.60
N GLY A 38 5.00 -47.92 -25.44
CA GLY A 38 5.07 -46.88 -26.47
C GLY A 38 6.33 -46.03 -26.46
N LYS A 39 7.27 -46.39 -27.34
CA LYS A 39 8.22 -45.55 -28.10
C LYS A 39 8.73 -44.25 -27.43
N LYS A 40 10.04 -44.28 -27.13
CA LYS A 40 11.00 -43.16 -26.95
C LYS A 40 10.64 -42.08 -25.92
N ALA A 41 11.15 -42.28 -24.71
CA ALA A 41 11.30 -41.27 -23.66
C ALA A 41 12.23 -40.13 -24.09
N THR A 42 11.70 -39.01 -24.58
CA THR A 42 12.48 -37.77 -24.77
C THR A 42 11.72 -36.48 -24.44
N THR A 43 10.44 -36.58 -24.04
CA THR A 43 9.62 -35.38 -23.81
C THR A 43 9.36 -35.17 -22.33
N VAL A 44 10.05 -34.20 -21.73
CA VAL A 44 9.77 -33.70 -20.38
C VAL A 44 8.29 -33.30 -20.29
N CYS A 45 7.54 -33.89 -19.35
CA CYS A 45 6.11 -33.64 -19.22
C CYS A 45 5.83 -32.16 -18.90
N GLY A 46 4.64 -31.68 -19.26
CA GLY A 46 4.24 -30.27 -19.08
C GLY A 46 4.40 -29.77 -17.64
N ARG A 47 4.23 -30.65 -16.65
CA ARG A 47 4.40 -30.33 -15.23
C ARG A 47 5.86 -30.08 -14.84
N CYS A 48 6.80 -30.85 -15.37
CA CYS A 48 8.24 -30.64 -15.14
C CYS A 48 8.76 -29.37 -15.86
N LYS A 49 8.18 -29.01 -17.01
CA LYS A 49 8.45 -27.71 -17.65
C LYS A 49 7.97 -26.53 -16.79
N ALA A 50 6.79 -26.64 -16.20
CA ALA A 50 6.25 -25.62 -15.30
C ALA A 50 7.09 -25.45 -14.02
N LEU A 51 7.58 -26.55 -13.43
CA LEU A 51 8.44 -26.49 -12.24
C LEU A 51 9.78 -25.79 -12.51
N LYS A 52 10.45 -26.11 -13.63
CA LYS A 52 11.69 -25.41 -14.03
C LYS A 52 11.44 -23.91 -14.29
N ALA A 53 10.32 -23.56 -14.90
CA ALA A 53 9.94 -22.16 -15.11
C ALA A 53 9.67 -21.41 -13.79
N GLY A 54 9.08 -22.10 -12.79
CA GLY A 54 8.89 -21.57 -11.44
C GLY A 54 10.20 -21.26 -10.73
N GLN A 55 11.17 -22.19 -10.77
CA GLN A 55 12.50 -22.02 -10.18
C GLN A 55 13.29 -20.85 -10.82
N ALA A 56 13.23 -20.72 -12.15
CA ALA A 56 13.86 -19.60 -12.85
C ALA A 56 13.22 -18.24 -12.51
N ARG A 57 11.93 -18.20 -12.16
CA ARG A 57 11.27 -16.97 -11.68
C ARG A 57 11.71 -16.60 -10.27
N THR A 58 11.82 -17.57 -9.37
CA THR A 58 12.25 -17.33 -7.98
C THR A 58 13.69 -16.82 -7.90
N GLU A 59 14.61 -17.35 -8.72
CA GLU A 59 16.00 -16.87 -8.78
C GLU A 59 16.10 -15.41 -9.26
N LYS A 60 15.28 -15.02 -10.25
CA LYS A 60 15.22 -13.62 -10.71
C LYS A 60 14.74 -12.66 -9.62
N ILE A 61 13.74 -13.07 -8.84
CA ILE A 61 13.20 -12.27 -7.73
C ILE A 61 14.25 -12.15 -6.62
N GLN A 62 14.91 -13.26 -6.28
CA GLN A 62 15.95 -13.29 -5.25
C GLN A 62 17.14 -12.39 -5.62
N LYS A 63 17.61 -12.45 -6.87
CA LYS A 63 18.67 -11.58 -7.38
C LYS A 63 18.28 -10.11 -7.39
N LYS A 64 17.00 -9.78 -7.62
CA LYS A 64 16.46 -8.42 -7.49
C LYS A 64 16.49 -7.94 -6.03
N HIS A 65 16.09 -8.79 -5.08
CA HIS A 65 16.10 -8.45 -3.65
C HIS A 65 17.53 -8.29 -3.10
N GLU A 66 18.50 -9.05 -3.60
CA GLU A 66 19.92 -8.88 -3.26
C GLU A 66 20.49 -7.55 -3.77
N ARG A 67 20.16 -7.16 -5.01
CA ARG A 67 20.55 -5.84 -5.55
C ARG A 67 20.00 -4.68 -4.72
N ILE A 68 18.75 -4.77 -4.25
CA ILE A 68 18.14 -3.76 -3.38
C ILE A 68 18.87 -3.69 -2.03
N ARG A 69 19.22 -4.85 -1.45
CA ARG A 69 19.98 -4.92 -0.18
C ARG A 69 21.40 -4.37 -0.32
N ALA A 70 22.07 -4.62 -1.44
CA ALA A 70 23.39 -4.06 -1.74
C ALA A 70 23.34 -2.53 -1.92
N ALA A 71 22.34 -2.01 -2.63
CA ALA A 71 22.15 -0.57 -2.80
C ALA A 71 21.85 0.16 -1.47
N GLY A 72 21.20 -0.50 -0.52
CA GLY A 72 20.94 0.05 0.82
C GLY A 72 22.17 0.18 1.73
N LYS A 73 23.30 -0.46 1.38
CA LYS A 73 24.56 -0.44 2.14
C LYS A 73 25.64 0.47 1.53
N SER A 74 25.35 1.19 0.44
CA SER A 74 26.31 2.11 -0.17
C SER A 74 26.56 3.34 0.72
N PRO A 75 27.81 3.84 0.86
CA PRO A 75 28.13 5.04 1.65
C PRO A 75 27.50 6.33 1.11
N ILE A 76 26.93 6.31 -0.10
CA ILE A 76 26.15 7.42 -0.69
C ILE A 76 24.71 7.45 -0.12
N ALA A 77 24.29 6.43 0.63
CA ALA A 77 22.93 6.34 1.19
C ALA A 77 22.71 7.25 2.41
N GLU A 78 23.75 7.75 3.07
CA GLU A 78 23.62 8.69 4.19
C GLU A 78 23.09 10.07 3.78
N PRO A 79 23.67 10.79 2.81
CA PRO A 79 23.12 12.09 2.39
C PRO A 79 21.71 11.97 1.78
N LEU A 80 21.39 10.85 1.12
CA LEU A 80 20.06 10.57 0.60
C LEU A 80 19.01 10.23 1.68
N LYS A 81 19.42 9.70 2.84
CA LYS A 81 18.51 9.51 3.99
C LYS A 81 18.09 10.85 4.57
N ASP A 82 18.97 11.84 4.60
CA ASP A 82 18.67 13.16 5.12
C ASP A 82 17.78 13.97 4.18
N VAL A 83 17.99 13.89 2.86
CA VAL A 83 17.04 14.44 1.86
C VAL A 83 15.67 13.75 1.95
N ARG A 84 15.62 12.43 2.15
CA ARG A 84 14.35 11.71 2.37
C ARG A 84 13.68 12.07 3.69
N LYS A 85 14.44 12.30 4.77
CA LYS A 85 13.90 12.77 6.06
C LYS A 85 13.34 14.18 5.93
N LEU A 86 14.02 15.08 5.22
CA LEU A 86 13.53 16.44 4.92
C LEU A 86 12.23 16.39 4.10
N ASN A 87 12.20 15.59 3.03
CA ASN A 87 10.98 15.36 2.26
C ASN A 87 9.86 14.67 3.06
N LYS A 88 10.21 13.87 4.09
CA LYS A 88 9.24 13.26 5.01
C LYS A 88 8.69 14.26 6.03
N ALA A 89 9.46 15.29 6.39
CA ALA A 89 9.02 16.39 7.25
C ALA A 89 8.11 17.37 6.50
N ILE A 90 8.41 17.67 5.22
CA ILE A 90 7.50 18.40 4.32
C ILE A 90 6.18 17.60 4.14
N LYS A 91 6.25 16.26 4.13
CA LYS A 91 5.06 15.37 4.14
C LYS A 91 4.22 15.40 5.43
N ARG A 92 4.66 16.07 6.50
CA ARG A 92 3.91 16.14 7.78
C ARG A 92 3.12 17.44 7.95
N GLN A 93 3.37 18.44 7.10
CA GLN A 93 2.61 19.68 7.16
C GLN A 93 1.17 19.42 6.72
N PRO A 94 0.18 19.87 7.50
CA PRO A 94 -1.22 19.81 7.11
C PRO A 94 -1.46 20.52 5.77
N ALA A 95 -2.34 19.97 4.95
CA ALA A 95 -2.50 20.41 3.57
C ALA A 95 -2.95 21.88 3.43
N LEU A 96 -3.69 22.41 4.42
CA LEU A 96 -4.12 23.81 4.40
C LEU A 96 -2.98 24.80 4.72
N ALA A 97 -1.88 24.34 5.34
CA ALA A 97 -0.73 25.20 5.62
C ALA A 97 -0.12 25.82 4.36
N ILE A 98 -0.34 25.21 3.19
CA ILE A 98 0.08 25.72 1.88
C ILE A 98 -0.56 27.09 1.59
N LEU A 99 -1.75 27.38 2.14
CA LEU A 99 -2.45 28.65 1.91
C LEU A 99 -1.82 29.84 2.65
N GLY A 100 -0.90 29.60 3.60
CA GLY A 100 -0.23 30.64 4.37
C GLY A 100 -1.22 31.63 5.01
N GLU A 101 -1.02 32.93 4.77
CA GLU A 101 -1.86 34.01 5.30
C GLU A 101 -3.31 33.97 4.79
N LYS A 102 -3.56 33.34 3.63
CA LYS A 102 -4.90 33.18 3.07
C LYS A 102 -5.66 32.00 3.67
N MET A 103 -5.07 31.28 4.62
CA MET A 103 -5.71 30.13 5.24
C MET A 103 -6.96 30.57 6.03
N PRO A 104 -8.14 30.01 5.74
CA PRO A 104 -9.37 30.41 6.44
C PRO A 104 -9.35 29.94 7.90
N HIS A 105 -10.06 30.65 8.79
CA HIS A 105 -10.24 30.24 10.19
C HIS A 105 -11.39 29.25 10.37
N HIS A 106 -12.44 29.39 9.57
CA HIS A 106 -13.67 28.61 9.67
C HIS A 106 -14.01 28.02 8.31
N LEU A 107 -14.45 26.76 8.35
CA LEU A 107 -14.94 26.02 7.21
C LEU A 107 -16.37 25.55 7.49
N GLN A 108 -17.15 25.45 6.43
CA GLN A 108 -18.52 24.96 6.49
C GLN A 108 -18.80 24.09 5.28
N VAL A 109 -19.64 23.09 5.50
CA VAL A 109 -20.18 22.28 4.41
C VAL A 109 -21.60 21.86 4.74
N THR A 110 -22.46 21.85 3.73
CA THR A 110 -23.79 21.24 3.82
C THR A 110 -23.76 19.94 3.04
N PHE A 111 -23.93 18.82 3.72
CA PHE A 111 -23.95 17.49 3.13
C PHE A 111 -25.21 16.76 3.54
N LYS A 112 -26.01 16.31 2.56
CA LYS A 112 -27.31 15.64 2.79
C LYS A 112 -28.26 16.42 3.71
N GLY A 113 -28.29 17.75 3.58
CA GLY A 113 -29.15 18.62 4.38
C GLY A 113 -28.64 18.93 5.79
N VAL A 114 -27.52 18.34 6.21
CA VAL A 114 -26.87 18.65 7.49
C VAL A 114 -25.71 19.60 7.23
N THR A 115 -25.69 20.72 7.96
CA THR A 115 -24.59 21.68 7.93
C THR A 115 -23.60 21.33 9.01
N THR A 116 -22.36 21.09 8.62
CA THR A 116 -21.24 20.83 9.54
C THR A 116 -20.25 21.99 9.45
N SER A 117 -19.87 22.49 10.63
CA SER A 117 -18.86 23.53 10.78
C SER A 117 -17.54 22.91 11.21
N ALA A 118 -16.44 23.54 10.83
CA ALA A 118 -15.11 23.15 11.23
C ALA A 118 -14.23 24.37 11.48
N LYS A 119 -13.30 24.25 12.42
CA LYS A 119 -12.27 25.25 12.73
C LYS A 119 -10.94 24.79 12.17
N VAL A 120 -10.23 25.70 11.51
CA VAL A 120 -8.84 25.47 11.12
C VAL A 120 -7.95 25.91 12.28
N LEU A 121 -6.99 25.08 12.64
CA LEU A 121 -6.01 25.39 13.68
C LEU A 121 -4.89 26.25 13.10
N HIS A 122 -4.65 27.38 13.74
CA HIS A 122 -3.62 28.35 13.36
C HIS A 122 -2.57 28.42 14.45
N ASP A 123 -1.54 27.56 14.37
CA ASP A 123 -0.40 27.62 15.28
C ASP A 123 0.92 27.75 14.50
N PRO A 124 1.44 28.97 14.29
CA PRO A 124 2.68 29.14 13.53
C PRO A 124 3.91 28.57 14.25
N LYS A 125 3.83 28.27 15.56
CA LYS A 125 4.94 27.70 16.34
C LYS A 125 5.01 26.18 16.23
N ASP A 126 3.87 25.53 15.97
CA ASP A 126 3.79 24.09 15.71
C ASP A 126 3.30 23.79 14.28
N PRO A 127 4.22 23.59 13.32
CA PRO A 127 3.89 23.25 11.94
C PRO A 127 3.11 21.94 11.76
N ALA A 128 3.08 21.06 12.78
CA ALA A 128 2.31 19.83 12.72
C ALA A 128 0.81 20.08 13.00
N VAL A 129 0.50 21.16 13.71
CA VAL A 129 -0.85 21.59 14.10
C VAL A 129 -1.39 22.67 13.17
N HIS A 130 -0.52 23.55 12.66
CA HIS A 130 -0.87 24.61 11.71
C HIS A 130 -1.57 24.06 10.44
N GLY A 131 -2.81 24.46 10.21
CA GLY A 131 -3.60 24.03 9.05
C GLY A 131 -4.31 22.69 9.23
N ARG A 132 -4.36 22.14 10.46
CA ARG A 132 -5.26 21.02 10.76
C ARG A 132 -6.71 21.50 10.86
N ILE A 133 -7.65 20.64 10.49
CA ILE A 133 -9.09 20.92 10.53
C ILE A 133 -9.69 20.17 11.71
N MET A 134 -10.44 20.86 12.55
CA MET A 134 -11.17 20.30 13.68
C MET A 134 -12.66 20.44 13.42
N LEU A 135 -13.39 19.34 13.47
CA LEU A 135 -14.84 19.36 13.27
C LEU A 135 -15.52 19.88 14.54
N LEU A 136 -16.64 20.58 14.36
CA LEU A 136 -17.41 21.15 15.44
C LEU A 136 -18.82 20.53 15.46
N GLU A 137 -19.34 20.32 16.66
CA GLU A 137 -20.76 20.10 16.89
C GLU A 137 -21.57 21.39 16.65
N PRO A 138 -22.91 21.31 16.55
CA PRO A 138 -23.76 22.49 16.36
C PRO A 138 -23.62 23.55 17.45
N ASP A 139 -23.23 23.17 18.66
CA ASP A 139 -22.98 24.08 19.79
C ASP A 139 -21.58 24.72 19.76
N GLY A 140 -20.76 24.39 18.75
CA GLY A 140 -19.41 24.89 18.57
C GLY A 140 -18.34 24.12 19.33
N THR A 141 -18.68 23.03 20.03
CA THR A 141 -17.70 22.18 20.71
C THR A 141 -16.93 21.31 19.71
N PRO A 142 -15.62 21.09 19.91
CA PRO A 142 -14.84 20.16 19.10
C PRO A 142 -15.36 18.73 19.20
N TYR A 143 -15.58 18.09 18.06
CA TYR A 143 -15.92 16.67 17.99
C TYR A 143 -14.87 15.89 17.20
N GLY A 144 -14.32 14.85 17.84
CA GLY A 144 -13.36 13.94 17.25
C GLY A 144 -11.93 14.49 17.13
N ASP A 145 -11.13 13.82 16.31
CA ASP A 145 -9.74 14.20 16.05
C ASP A 145 -9.62 15.38 15.07
N SER A 146 -8.48 16.07 15.12
CA SER A 146 -8.11 17.03 14.08
C SER A 146 -7.51 16.32 12.87
N TYR A 147 -7.79 16.81 11.67
CA TYR A 147 -7.40 16.21 10.41
C TYR A 147 -6.32 17.04 9.69
N GLY A 148 -5.25 16.38 9.25
CA GLY A 148 -4.19 17.03 8.49
C GLY A 148 -4.51 17.30 7.01
N SER A 149 -5.70 16.93 6.52
CA SER A 149 -6.10 17.24 5.14
C SER A 149 -7.61 17.44 5.01
N PRO A 150 -8.05 18.33 4.10
CA PRO A 150 -9.48 18.60 3.88
C PRO A 150 -10.24 17.36 3.40
N SER A 151 -9.61 16.50 2.61
CA SER A 151 -10.24 15.25 2.14
C SER A 151 -10.47 14.25 3.27
N ARG A 152 -9.57 14.18 4.27
CA ARG A 152 -9.76 13.31 5.45
C ARG A 152 -10.87 13.82 6.35
N ALA A 153 -10.91 15.13 6.61
CA ALA A 153 -12.00 15.75 7.36
C ALA A 153 -13.35 15.52 6.67
N GLY A 154 -13.38 15.69 5.34
CA GLY A 154 -14.57 15.43 4.55
C GLY A 154 -15.01 13.96 4.57
N LYS A 155 -14.05 13.02 4.49
CA LYS A 155 -14.33 11.58 4.59
C LYS A 155 -14.97 11.19 5.92
N ALA A 156 -14.59 11.85 7.01
CA ALA A 156 -15.20 11.62 8.32
C ALA A 156 -16.70 11.95 8.33
N ILE A 157 -17.12 12.97 7.57
CA ILE A 157 -18.53 13.37 7.42
C ILE A 157 -19.25 12.50 6.40
N ALA A 158 -18.65 12.31 5.22
CA ALA A 158 -19.31 11.65 4.10
C ALA A 158 -19.30 10.10 4.18
N GLY A 159 -18.46 9.52 5.04
CA GLY A 159 -18.26 8.06 5.16
C GLY A 159 -17.54 7.43 3.96
N ARG A 160 -17.12 8.22 2.97
CA ARG A 160 -16.44 7.79 1.74
C ARG A 160 -15.37 8.78 1.33
N GLU A 161 -14.49 8.38 0.43
CA GLU A 161 -13.51 9.30 -0.13
C GLU A 161 -14.19 10.41 -0.92
N ILE A 162 -13.73 11.64 -0.66
CA ILE A 162 -14.19 12.85 -1.31
C ILE A 162 -13.02 13.79 -1.56
N ASP A 163 -13.14 14.66 -2.55
CA ASP A 163 -12.21 15.75 -2.72
C ASP A 163 -12.51 16.86 -1.72
N GLY A 164 -11.65 17.00 -0.71
CA GLY A 164 -11.81 18.00 0.33
C GLY A 164 -11.72 19.44 -0.18
N TRP A 165 -10.98 19.70 -1.25
CA TRP A 165 -10.76 21.06 -1.74
C TRP A 165 -12.05 21.67 -2.30
N THR A 166 -12.87 20.86 -2.95
CA THR A 166 -14.18 21.27 -3.47
C THR A 166 -15.32 21.03 -2.47
N PHE A 167 -15.09 20.21 -1.44
CA PHE A 167 -16.12 19.90 -0.45
C PHE A 167 -16.34 21.08 0.51
N TRP A 168 -15.26 21.60 1.08
CA TRP A 168 -15.32 22.66 2.09
C TRP A 168 -15.50 24.04 1.47
N SER A 169 -16.35 24.85 2.11
CA SER A 169 -16.49 26.27 1.84
C SER A 169 -15.93 27.09 3.01
N TYR A 170 -15.46 28.30 2.72
CA TYR A 170 -15.12 29.31 3.71
C TYR A 170 -15.97 30.56 3.47
N LEU A 171 -16.20 31.33 4.53
CA LEU A 171 -16.94 32.60 4.44
C LEU A 171 -15.98 33.71 4.04
N LYS A 172 -16.28 34.38 2.92
CA LYS A 172 -15.56 35.58 2.48
C LYS A 172 -15.99 36.80 3.29
N ALA A 173 -15.17 37.85 3.24
CA ALA A 173 -15.49 39.15 3.86
C ALA A 173 -16.78 39.79 3.31
N ASN A 174 -17.17 39.45 2.07
CA ASN A 174 -18.42 39.90 1.44
C ASN A 174 -19.66 39.10 1.88
N GLY A 175 -19.50 38.10 2.77
CA GLY A 175 -20.58 37.24 3.24
C GLY A 175 -20.90 36.05 2.33
N GLU A 176 -20.23 35.90 1.19
CA GLU A 176 -20.43 34.77 0.30
C GLU A 176 -19.63 33.54 0.74
N LEU A 177 -20.19 32.36 0.54
CA LEU A 177 -19.49 31.09 0.76
C LEU A 177 -18.79 30.67 -0.53
N GLU A 178 -17.46 30.56 -0.48
CA GLU A 178 -16.66 30.07 -1.60
C GLU A 178 -15.93 28.79 -1.22
N LYS A 179 -15.64 27.93 -2.22
CA LYS A 179 -14.85 26.72 -2.03
C LYS A 179 -13.39 27.03 -1.73
N ILE A 180 -12.78 26.26 -0.83
CA ILE A 180 -11.36 26.41 -0.49
C ILE A 180 -10.42 26.14 -1.69
N ASP A 181 -10.89 25.42 -2.71
CA ASP A 181 -10.17 25.23 -3.97
C ASP A 181 -9.83 26.55 -4.68
N ALA A 182 -10.67 27.59 -4.53
CA ALA A 182 -10.39 28.92 -5.09
C ALA A 182 -9.10 29.50 -4.49
N LEU A 183 -8.96 29.45 -3.16
CA LEU A 183 -7.74 29.88 -2.47
C LEU A 183 -6.51 29.08 -2.89
N ARG A 184 -6.67 27.77 -3.10
CA ARG A 184 -5.57 26.91 -3.57
C ARG A 184 -5.07 27.33 -4.95
N LYS A 185 -5.96 27.73 -5.87
CA LYS A 185 -5.60 28.18 -7.22
C LYS A 185 -4.90 29.54 -7.23
N GLU A 186 -5.16 30.39 -6.24
CA GLU A 186 -4.48 31.69 -6.12
C GLU A 186 -3.05 31.58 -5.60
N VAL A 187 -2.71 30.47 -4.94
CA VAL A 187 -1.40 30.25 -4.30
C VAL A 187 -0.50 29.31 -5.12
N ALA A 188 -1.07 28.51 -6.01
CA ALA A 188 -0.36 27.56 -6.88
C ALA A 188 0.21 28.23 -8.14
#